data_AF-M5FN75-F1
#
_entry.id   AF-M5FN75-F1
#
_cell.length_a   1.000
_cell.length_b   1.000
_cell.length_c   1.000
_cell.angle_alpha   90.00
_cell.angle_beta   90.00
_cell.angle_gamma   90.00
#
_symmetry.space_group_name_H-M   'P 1'
#
loop_
_entity.id
_entity.type
_entity.pdbx_description
1 polymer ?
#
loop_
_entity_poly.entity_id
_entity_poly.type
_entity_poly.pdbx_seq_one_letter_code
_entity_poly.pdbx_strand_id
1 'polypeptide(L)'
;MSDHSSLYSEAEADAGNTNAQRGSNGNPDEIKDIQAEVLSSARAQEREIKNQSRDIFNRLRSIAVDASFVQLVHEHYPELAVVPNARCGSWYCPPKAGVLPAYFKSTDGHTNNYKFSLRRPNLHLIPIIKEQGGIILVDSTRRGKLFPDALSRTVPIWCAVINTALGLKFPRGQDTWLFTSPRSVSPSEHAVISSLIGVFTNSLLDSALVLPGLAKPIRPFWIHPQSTSFPSFPTECDFYPIICLSASRKVGERAQWIDQDQWGSGWGYVQGAGDDEEGWAKGLTPELYWRHKAQLDKCARADLSKLM
;
A
#
# COMPACT_ATOMS: atom_id res chain seq x y z
N MET A 1 -31.99 -73.56 28.38
CA MET A 1 -30.76 -72.76 28.55
C MET A 1 -31.17 -71.31 28.30
N SER A 2 -31.26 -70.61 29.42
CA SER A 2 -31.24 -69.15 29.64
C SER A 2 -30.51 -68.36 28.54
N ASP A 3 -30.90 -67.15 28.13
CA ASP A 3 -31.87 -66.19 28.67
C ASP A 3 -32.45 -65.26 27.58
N HIS A 4 -33.64 -64.74 27.90
CA HIS A 4 -34.57 -63.84 27.19
C HIS A 4 -34.00 -62.43 26.86
N SER A 5 -34.36 -61.76 25.74
CA SER A 5 -35.55 -60.87 25.50
C SER A 5 -35.74 -59.80 26.60
N SER A 6 -36.11 -58.53 26.41
CA SER A 6 -36.88 -57.82 25.38
C SER A 6 -36.86 -56.31 25.72
N LEU A 7 -37.22 -55.53 24.72
CA LEU A 7 -37.61 -54.12 24.65
C LEU A 7 -38.68 -53.62 25.66
N TYR A 8 -38.57 -52.31 25.95
CA TYR A 8 -39.55 -51.25 26.32
C TYR A 8 -40.65 -51.48 27.37
N SER A 9 -40.69 -50.58 28.38
CA SER A 9 -41.92 -49.84 28.78
C SER A 9 -41.59 -48.63 29.69
N GLU A 10 -42.42 -47.59 29.56
CA GLU A 10 -42.38 -46.26 30.20
C GLU A 10 -42.83 -46.22 31.67
N ALA A 11 -42.58 -45.04 32.27
CA ALA A 11 -43.26 -44.35 33.38
C ALA A 11 -42.78 -44.65 34.82
N GLU A 12 -42.15 -43.67 35.48
CA GLU A 12 -42.82 -42.74 36.39
C GLU A 12 -41.87 -41.66 36.92
N ALA A 13 -42.45 -40.50 37.25
CA ALA A 13 -41.79 -39.30 37.73
C ALA A 13 -41.47 -39.41 39.23
N ASP A 14 -40.29 -38.94 39.65
CA ASP A 14 -40.15 -38.33 40.97
C ASP A 14 -39.02 -37.29 41.03
N ALA A 15 -39.23 -36.32 41.91
CA ALA A 15 -38.62 -35.01 41.98
C ALA A 15 -37.13 -35.00 42.37
N GLY A 16 -36.38 -34.10 41.73
CA GLY A 16 -34.97 -33.84 42.03
C GLY A 16 -34.52 -32.46 41.57
N ASN A 17 -35.20 -31.42 42.04
CA ASN A 17 -34.80 -30.03 41.85
C ASN A 17 -33.50 -29.73 42.64
N THR A 18 -32.35 -29.64 41.96
CA THR A 18 -31.21 -28.85 42.43
C THR A 18 -30.61 -28.06 41.28
N ASN A 19 -31.27 -26.93 41.02
CA ASN A 19 -30.78 -25.88 40.14
C ASN A 19 -29.58 -25.17 40.82
N ALA A 20 -28.37 -25.70 40.65
CA ALA A 20 -27.14 -25.00 41.01
C ALA A 20 -26.66 -24.15 39.83
N GLN A 21 -27.42 -23.10 39.51
CA GLN A 21 -26.88 -21.96 38.78
C GLN A 21 -25.77 -21.34 39.65
N ARG A 22 -24.51 -21.72 39.38
CA ARG A 22 -23.36 -20.87 39.72
C ARG A 22 -23.43 -19.62 38.84
N GLY A 23 -24.28 -18.68 39.23
CA GLY A 23 -24.21 -17.31 38.78
C GLY A 23 -22.88 -16.74 39.25
N SER A 24 -21.96 -16.54 38.30
CA SER A 24 -20.81 -15.66 38.49
C SER A 24 -21.33 -14.23 38.65
N ASN A 25 -21.85 -13.90 39.83
CA ASN A 25 -22.06 -12.51 40.24
C ASN A 25 -20.69 -11.92 40.58
N GLY A 26 -19.90 -11.63 39.55
CA GLY A 26 -18.74 -10.75 39.70
C GLY A 26 -19.24 -9.40 40.21
N ASN A 27 -18.60 -8.88 41.26
CA ASN A 27 -18.97 -7.60 41.82
C ASN A 27 -18.93 -6.52 40.70
N PRO A 28 -20.00 -5.73 40.48
CA PRO A 28 -20.02 -4.72 39.42
C PRO A 28 -18.84 -3.75 39.46
N ASP A 29 -18.29 -3.50 40.65
CA ASP A 29 -17.11 -2.66 40.82
C ASP A 29 -15.81 -3.37 40.42
N GLU A 30 -15.66 -4.68 40.70
CA GLU A 30 -14.54 -5.49 40.19
C GLU A 30 -14.54 -5.61 38.66
N ILE A 31 -15.74 -5.73 38.05
CA ILE A 31 -15.87 -5.78 36.58
C ILE A 31 -15.45 -4.43 35.96
N LYS A 32 -15.80 -3.30 36.59
CA LYS A 32 -15.38 -1.97 36.14
C LYS A 32 -13.87 -1.76 36.29
N ASP A 33 -13.28 -2.22 37.39
CA ASP A 33 -11.85 -2.11 37.63
C ASP A 33 -11.04 -2.94 36.62
N ILE A 34 -11.47 -4.18 36.33
CA ILE A 34 -10.86 -5.01 35.28
C ILE A 34 -10.99 -4.34 33.90
N GLN A 35 -12.16 -3.78 33.58
CA GLN A 35 -12.35 -3.05 32.31
C GLN A 35 -11.45 -1.81 32.21
N ALA A 36 -11.30 -1.06 33.31
CA ALA A 36 -10.43 0.11 33.37
C ALA A 36 -8.94 -0.27 33.20
N GLU A 37 -8.52 -1.37 33.84
CA GLU A 37 -7.15 -1.88 33.74
C GLU A 37 -6.84 -2.38 32.31
N VAL A 38 -7.73 -3.15 31.70
CA VAL A 38 -7.62 -3.60 30.30
C VAL A 38 -7.55 -2.41 29.34
N LEU A 39 -8.40 -1.39 29.52
CA LEU A 39 -8.37 -0.17 28.70
C LEU A 39 -7.07 0.62 28.90
N SER A 40 -6.55 0.69 30.13
CA SER A 40 -5.30 1.38 30.42
C SER A 40 -4.09 0.67 29.80
N SER A 41 -4.05 -0.66 29.87
CA SER A 41 -3.02 -1.50 29.26
C SER A 41 -3.06 -1.39 27.73
N ALA A 42 -4.26 -1.45 27.13
CA ALA A 42 -4.44 -1.25 25.70
C ALA A 42 -3.98 0.15 25.24
N ARG A 43 -4.26 1.21 26.01
CA ARG A 43 -3.78 2.57 25.72
C ARG A 43 -2.27 2.70 25.86
N ALA A 44 -1.65 2.04 26.84
CA ALA A 44 -0.21 2.02 27.02
C ALA A 44 0.48 1.30 25.84
N GLN A 45 -0.05 0.15 25.42
CA GLN A 45 0.39 -0.57 24.23
C GLN A 45 0.23 0.29 22.97
N GLU A 46 -0.90 0.99 22.79
CA GLU A 46 -1.11 1.87 21.64
C GLU A 46 -0.11 3.05 21.60
N ARG A 47 0.22 3.62 22.76
CA ARG A 47 1.27 4.65 22.87
C ARG A 47 2.63 4.10 22.50
N GLU A 48 2.96 2.90 22.97
CA GLU A 48 4.23 2.26 22.65
C GLU A 48 4.34 1.96 21.15
N ILE A 49 3.28 1.46 20.53
CA ILE A 49 3.19 1.25 19.07
C ILE A 49 3.38 2.56 18.31
N LYS A 50 2.74 3.65 18.77
CA LYS A 50 2.91 4.99 18.17
C LYS A 50 4.36 5.49 18.30
N ASN A 51 5.01 5.21 19.42
CA ASN A 51 6.41 5.60 19.62
C ASN A 51 7.36 4.76 18.76
N GLN A 52 7.17 3.44 18.70
CA GLN A 52 7.98 2.53 17.89
C GLN A 52 7.81 2.77 16.39
N SER A 53 6.60 3.13 15.93
CA SER A 53 6.34 3.50 14.53
C SER A 53 6.91 4.87 14.14
N ARG A 54 7.32 5.70 15.11
CA ARG A 54 8.02 6.97 14.88
C ARG A 54 9.52 6.88 15.16
N ASP A 55 9.99 5.71 15.59
CA ASP A 55 11.39 5.47 15.84
C ASP A 55 12.16 5.53 14.52
N ILE A 56 13.11 6.45 14.45
CA ILE A 56 13.85 6.70 13.21
C ILE A 56 14.72 5.49 12.84
N PHE A 57 15.28 4.76 13.81
CA PHE A 57 16.12 3.62 13.53
C PHE A 57 15.31 2.52 12.83
N ASN A 58 14.15 2.18 13.39
CA ASN A 58 13.21 1.26 12.77
C ASN A 58 12.81 1.69 11.35
N ARG A 59 12.53 2.99 11.15
CA ARG A 59 12.15 3.51 9.83
C ARG A 59 13.27 3.44 8.80
N LEU A 60 14.50 3.81 9.15
CA LEU A 60 15.64 3.69 8.24
C LEU A 60 15.89 2.24 7.85
N ARG A 61 15.78 1.30 8.81
CA ARG A 61 15.89 -0.13 8.55
C ARG A 61 14.78 -0.63 7.61
N SER A 62 13.54 -0.20 7.85
CA SER A 62 12.42 -0.49 6.95
C SER A 62 12.61 0.09 5.56
N ILE A 63 13.07 1.33 5.44
CA ILE A 63 13.36 1.98 4.16
C ILE A 63 14.42 1.19 3.39
N ALA A 64 15.49 0.72 4.06
CA ALA A 64 16.51 -0.09 3.42
C ALA A 64 15.96 -1.43 2.89
N VAL A 65 15.10 -2.10 3.67
CA VAL A 65 14.42 -3.34 3.24
C VAL A 65 13.52 -3.08 2.03
N ASP A 66 12.67 -2.05 2.11
CA ASP A 66 11.73 -1.69 1.04
C ASP A 66 12.46 -1.25 -0.24
N ALA A 67 13.55 -0.49 -0.11
CA ALA A 67 14.40 -0.09 -1.23
C ALA A 67 15.06 -1.29 -1.93
N SER A 68 15.43 -2.32 -1.16
CA SER A 68 15.99 -3.56 -1.71
C SER A 68 14.94 -4.33 -2.53
N PHE A 69 13.68 -4.29 -2.11
CA PHE A 69 12.57 -4.84 -2.89
C PHE A 69 12.30 -4.04 -4.18
N VAL A 70 12.38 -2.70 -4.13
CA VAL A 70 12.30 -1.86 -5.34
C VAL A 70 13.41 -2.23 -6.33
N GLN A 71 14.63 -2.43 -5.84
CA GLN A 71 15.75 -2.87 -6.67
C GLN A 71 15.48 -4.25 -7.30
N LEU A 72 14.99 -5.23 -6.54
CA LEU A 72 14.63 -6.56 -7.05
C LEU A 72 13.61 -6.47 -8.20
N VAL A 73 12.60 -5.61 -8.08
CA VAL A 73 11.60 -5.42 -9.14
C VAL A 73 12.23 -4.77 -10.38
N HIS A 74 13.11 -3.78 -10.20
CA HIS A 74 13.82 -3.16 -11.32
C HIS A 74 14.78 -4.14 -12.02
N GLU A 75 15.44 -5.03 -11.29
CA GLU A 75 16.26 -6.10 -11.89
C GLU A 75 15.44 -7.06 -12.76
N HIS A 76 14.14 -7.20 -12.50
CA HIS A 76 13.23 -7.98 -13.34
C HIS A 76 12.75 -7.22 -14.60
N TYR A 77 12.79 -5.89 -14.57
CA TYR A 77 12.41 -5.02 -15.70
C TYR A 77 13.49 -3.96 -15.95
N PRO A 78 14.71 -4.37 -16.34
CA PRO A 78 15.88 -3.49 -16.40
C PRO A 78 15.76 -2.35 -17.42
N GLU A 79 14.87 -2.49 -18.40
CA GLU A 79 14.56 -1.48 -19.40
C GLU A 79 13.66 -0.35 -18.88
N LEU A 80 12.89 -0.57 -17.81
CA LEU A 80 11.91 0.41 -17.33
C LEU A 80 12.54 1.41 -16.37
N ALA A 81 12.23 2.70 -16.55
CA ALA A 81 12.69 3.71 -15.60
C ALA A 81 11.95 3.63 -14.25
N VAL A 82 12.71 3.58 -13.16
CA VAL A 82 12.19 3.70 -11.79
C VAL A 82 11.90 5.17 -11.47
N VAL A 83 10.63 5.49 -11.26
CA VAL A 83 10.14 6.83 -10.95
C VAL A 83 9.54 6.84 -9.55
N PRO A 84 10.10 7.60 -8.59
CA PRO A 84 9.47 7.78 -7.30
C PRO A 84 8.23 8.68 -7.43
N ASN A 85 7.13 8.32 -6.78
CA ASN A 85 6.10 9.29 -6.43
C ASN A 85 6.63 10.18 -5.30
N ALA A 86 6.63 11.49 -5.50
CA ALA A 86 7.29 12.45 -4.62
C ALA A 86 6.83 12.32 -3.16
N ARG A 87 7.72 12.70 -2.25
CA ARG A 87 7.67 12.42 -0.81
C ARG A 87 7.96 10.96 -0.52
N CYS A 88 6.93 10.11 -0.46
CA CYS A 88 7.08 8.77 0.08
C CYS A 88 7.97 7.87 -0.81
N GLY A 89 7.73 7.85 -2.12
CA GLY A 89 8.49 7.04 -3.09
C GLY A 89 9.99 7.38 -3.13
N SER A 90 10.34 8.64 -2.87
CA SER A 90 11.73 9.13 -2.91
C SER A 90 12.63 8.48 -1.86
N TRP A 91 12.09 8.02 -0.73
CA TRP A 91 12.85 7.29 0.27
C TRP A 91 13.31 5.91 -0.21
N TYR A 92 12.61 5.32 -1.19
CA TYR A 92 12.88 3.96 -1.67
C TYR A 92 13.62 3.91 -3.00
N CYS A 93 13.79 5.05 -3.67
CA CYS A 93 14.46 5.15 -4.96
C CYS A 93 15.73 5.99 -4.88
N PRO A 94 16.92 5.49 -5.25
CA PRO A 94 18.11 6.31 -5.33
C PRO A 94 17.93 7.43 -6.38
N PRO A 95 18.39 8.67 -6.11
CA PRO A 95 18.32 9.75 -7.08
C PRO A 95 19.05 9.39 -8.38
N LYS A 96 18.36 9.49 -9.52
CA LYS A 96 18.91 9.22 -10.86
C LYS A 96 18.81 10.49 -11.71
N ALA A 97 19.92 10.89 -12.33
CA ALA A 97 19.94 12.05 -13.21
C ALA A 97 18.92 11.88 -14.35
N GLY A 98 18.18 12.95 -14.66
CA GLY A 98 17.17 12.94 -15.73
C GLY A 98 15.82 12.32 -15.35
N VAL A 99 15.69 11.66 -14.19
CA VAL A 99 14.41 11.12 -13.72
C VAL A 99 13.79 12.06 -12.71
N LEU A 100 12.76 12.79 -13.14
CA LEU A 100 11.98 13.65 -12.25
C LEU A 100 10.90 12.83 -11.52
N PRO A 101 10.66 13.07 -10.21
CA PRO A 101 9.59 12.42 -9.48
C PRO A 101 8.20 12.66 -10.08
N ALA A 102 7.30 11.71 -9.87
CA ALA A 102 5.88 11.90 -10.09
C ALA A 102 5.23 12.64 -8.90
N TYR A 103 4.02 13.16 -9.08
CA TYR A 103 3.28 13.91 -8.07
C TYR A 103 1.82 13.45 -7.98
N PHE A 104 1.58 12.14 -8.05
CA PHE A 104 0.25 11.58 -7.88
C PHE A 104 -0.18 11.70 -6.42
N LYS A 105 -1.26 12.45 -6.19
CA LYS A 105 -1.76 12.69 -4.83
C LYS A 105 -2.83 11.66 -4.48
N SER A 106 -2.65 10.95 -3.36
CA SER A 106 -3.62 9.95 -2.88
C SER A 106 -5.04 10.50 -2.73
N THR A 107 -5.19 11.76 -2.28
CA THR A 107 -6.50 12.39 -2.10
C THR A 107 -7.33 12.51 -3.37
N ASP A 108 -6.70 12.48 -4.54
CA ASP A 108 -7.38 12.59 -5.83
C ASP A 108 -7.96 11.23 -6.29
N GLY A 109 -7.68 10.17 -5.53
CA GLY A 109 -8.23 8.82 -5.72
C GLY A 109 -8.93 8.26 -4.48
N HIS A 110 -9.26 9.12 -3.50
CA HIS A 110 -9.99 8.69 -2.31
C HIS A 110 -11.44 8.32 -2.67
N THR A 111 -12.02 7.39 -1.93
CA THR A 111 -13.43 7.00 -2.10
C THR A 111 -14.34 8.24 -2.06
N ASN A 112 -15.22 8.36 -3.05
CA ASN A 112 -16.11 9.50 -3.27
C ASN A 112 -15.41 10.84 -3.63
N ASN A 113 -14.11 10.81 -3.93
CA ASN A 113 -13.37 11.98 -4.37
C ASN A 113 -12.31 11.58 -5.41
N TYR A 114 -12.77 11.39 -6.65
CA TYR A 114 -11.94 11.09 -7.81
C TYR A 114 -11.68 12.36 -8.62
N LYS A 115 -10.41 12.65 -8.94
CA LYS A 115 -10.00 13.88 -9.62
C LYS A 115 -8.85 13.61 -10.59
N PHE A 116 -8.83 14.37 -11.68
CA PHE A 116 -7.66 14.55 -12.53
C PHE A 116 -7.09 15.96 -12.30
N SER A 117 -5.84 16.05 -11.85
CA SER A 117 -5.23 17.34 -11.48
C SER A 117 -4.58 18.02 -12.68
N LEU A 118 -5.17 19.14 -13.13
CA LEU A 118 -4.54 20.00 -14.15
C LEU A 118 -3.34 20.79 -13.61
N ARG A 119 -3.21 20.92 -12.28
CA ARG A 119 -2.05 21.58 -11.63
C ARG A 119 -0.83 20.67 -11.54
N ARG A 120 -1.05 19.36 -11.45
CA ARG A 120 0.00 18.34 -11.38
C ARG A 120 -0.35 17.20 -12.36
N PRO A 121 -0.33 17.50 -13.67
CA PRO A 121 -0.84 16.56 -14.66
C PRO A 121 0.13 15.43 -14.98
N ASN A 122 1.35 15.44 -14.40
CA ASN A 122 2.39 14.42 -14.60
C ASN A 122 2.75 14.16 -16.08
N LEU A 123 2.54 15.12 -16.98
CA LEU A 123 2.82 14.97 -18.42
C LEU A 123 4.32 14.81 -18.72
N HIS A 124 5.18 15.25 -17.80
CA HIS A 124 6.63 15.06 -17.90
C HIS A 124 7.06 13.59 -17.85
N LEU A 125 6.18 12.68 -17.39
CA LEU A 125 6.43 11.25 -17.44
C LEU A 125 6.30 10.67 -18.86
N ILE A 126 5.52 11.30 -19.73
CA ILE A 126 5.21 10.76 -21.06
C ILE A 126 6.48 10.59 -21.93
N PRO A 127 7.40 11.57 -22.02
CA PRO A 127 8.66 11.38 -22.73
C PRO A 127 9.49 10.22 -22.16
N ILE A 128 9.58 10.09 -20.83
CA ILE A 128 10.32 9.03 -20.15
C ILE A 128 9.72 7.66 -20.49
N ILE A 129 8.39 7.53 -20.40
CA ILE A 129 7.65 6.32 -20.75
C ILE A 129 7.91 5.92 -22.21
N LYS A 130 7.89 6.89 -23.12
CA LYS A 130 8.12 6.65 -24.55
C LYS A 130 9.55 6.15 -24.81
N GLU A 131 10.53 6.76 -24.17
CA GLU A 131 11.96 6.44 -24.35
C GLU A 131 12.34 5.10 -23.73
N GLN A 132 11.82 4.80 -22.53
CA GLN A 132 12.19 3.63 -21.72
C GLN A 132 11.22 2.46 -21.87
N GLY A 133 10.25 2.57 -22.78
CA GLY A 133 9.25 1.52 -23.00
C GLY A 133 8.25 1.35 -21.85
N GLY A 134 8.27 2.19 -20.82
CA GLY A 134 7.40 2.14 -19.65
C GLY A 134 8.12 2.66 -18.40
N ILE A 135 7.47 2.54 -17.24
CA ILE A 135 8.05 2.96 -15.95
C ILE A 135 7.64 2.04 -14.80
N ILE A 136 8.46 2.02 -13.75
CA ILE A 136 8.12 1.52 -12.42
C ILE A 136 7.84 2.74 -11.53
N LEU A 137 6.57 2.98 -11.23
CA LEU A 137 6.13 4.05 -10.34
C LEU A 137 6.08 3.56 -8.90
N VAL A 138 6.98 4.09 -8.06
CA VAL A 138 7.19 3.63 -6.69
C VAL A 138 6.49 4.55 -5.70
N ASP A 139 5.67 3.97 -4.85
CA ASP A 139 5.05 4.64 -3.70
C ASP A 139 4.90 3.64 -2.56
N SER A 140 4.40 4.08 -1.40
CA SER A 140 3.99 3.14 -0.35
C SER A 140 2.74 3.63 0.36
N THR A 141 2.18 2.78 1.22
CA THR A 141 1.05 3.15 2.07
C THR A 141 1.30 2.65 3.47
N ARG A 142 0.84 3.43 4.44
CA ARG A 142 0.67 2.97 5.82
C ARG A 142 -0.68 2.26 5.97
N ARG A 143 -0.89 1.62 7.13
CA ARG A 143 -2.20 1.18 7.64
C ARG A 143 -2.98 0.21 6.75
N GLY A 144 -2.56 -1.06 6.71
CA GLY A 144 -3.43 -2.17 6.29
C GLY A 144 -3.88 -2.21 4.83
N LYS A 145 -3.61 -1.16 4.03
CA LYS A 145 -3.79 -1.15 2.59
C LYS A 145 -2.62 -1.87 1.91
N LEU A 146 -2.89 -2.50 0.77
CA LEU A 146 -1.86 -3.08 -0.09
C LEU A 146 -1.21 -2.00 -0.98
N PHE A 147 -2.03 -1.08 -1.49
CA PHE A 147 -1.59 0.00 -2.36
C PHE A 147 -2.10 1.34 -1.83
N PRO A 148 -1.33 2.43 -1.95
CA PRO A 148 -1.86 3.76 -1.75
C PRO A 148 -2.93 4.07 -2.81
N ASP A 149 -3.83 5.01 -2.48
CA ASP A 149 -4.91 5.43 -3.37
C ASP A 149 -4.35 6.13 -4.64
N ALA A 150 -3.14 6.69 -4.54
CA ALA A 150 -2.39 7.18 -5.69
C ALA A 150 -2.18 6.08 -6.74
N LEU A 151 -1.62 4.94 -6.34
CA LEU A 151 -1.32 3.80 -7.23
C LEU A 151 -2.56 3.00 -7.65
N SER A 152 -3.58 2.93 -6.80
CA SER A 152 -4.77 2.08 -7.04
C SER A 152 -5.92 2.78 -7.77
N ARG A 153 -6.02 4.12 -7.69
CA ARG A 153 -7.05 4.91 -8.39
C ARG A 153 -6.47 6.04 -9.23
N THR A 154 -5.64 6.90 -8.63
CA THR A 154 -5.20 8.14 -9.30
C THR A 154 -4.40 7.87 -10.57
N VAL A 155 -3.47 6.92 -10.52
CA VAL A 155 -2.67 6.50 -11.69
C VAL A 155 -3.53 5.80 -12.75
N PRO A 156 -4.42 4.84 -12.42
CA PRO A 156 -5.43 4.34 -13.35
C PRO A 156 -6.26 5.40 -14.06
N ILE A 157 -6.77 6.38 -13.31
CA ILE A 157 -7.52 7.52 -13.85
C ILE A 157 -6.65 8.29 -14.83
N TRP A 158 -5.40 8.59 -14.43
CA TRP A 158 -4.46 9.29 -15.28
C TRP A 158 -4.17 8.54 -16.59
N CYS A 159 -3.87 7.24 -16.52
CA CYS A 159 -3.66 6.42 -17.72
C CYS A 159 -4.87 6.47 -18.66
N ALA A 160 -6.08 6.31 -18.12
CA ALA A 160 -7.31 6.33 -18.90
C ALA A 160 -7.56 7.69 -19.58
N VAL A 161 -7.37 8.78 -18.84
CA VAL A 161 -7.56 10.15 -19.35
C VAL A 161 -6.54 10.46 -20.45
N ILE A 162 -5.26 10.14 -20.26
CA ILE A 162 -4.21 10.40 -21.27
C ILE A 162 -4.48 9.59 -22.54
N ASN A 163 -4.76 8.29 -22.42
CA ASN A 163 -5.06 7.45 -23.59
C ASN A 163 -6.28 7.98 -24.37
N THR A 164 -7.33 8.41 -23.66
CA THR A 164 -8.55 8.95 -24.27
C THR A 164 -8.29 10.31 -24.93
N ALA A 165 -7.57 11.21 -24.24
CA ALA A 165 -7.23 12.54 -24.76
C ALA A 165 -6.34 12.47 -26.00
N LEU A 166 -5.45 11.47 -26.09
CA LEU A 166 -4.62 11.22 -27.27
C LEU A 166 -5.38 10.50 -28.40
N GLY A 167 -6.65 10.16 -28.22
CA GLY A 167 -7.47 9.49 -29.24
C GLY A 167 -7.01 8.07 -29.57
N LEU A 168 -6.36 7.37 -28.62
CA LEU A 168 -5.86 6.02 -28.85
C LEU A 168 -7.02 5.03 -28.96
N LYS A 169 -7.00 4.22 -30.03
CA LYS A 169 -8.07 3.27 -30.35
C LYS A 169 -8.07 2.08 -29.40
N PHE A 170 -9.25 1.72 -28.91
CA PHE A 170 -9.42 0.51 -28.13
C PHE A 170 -9.10 -0.75 -28.93
N PRO A 171 -8.49 -1.76 -28.30
CA PRO A 171 -8.46 -3.12 -28.83
C PRO A 171 -9.88 -3.67 -29.03
N ARG A 172 -10.05 -4.67 -29.89
CA ARG A 172 -11.36 -5.32 -30.10
C ARG A 172 -11.92 -5.84 -28.78
N GLY A 173 -13.17 -5.51 -28.47
CA GLY A 173 -13.87 -5.96 -27.27
C GLY A 173 -13.58 -5.13 -26.01
N GLN A 174 -12.85 -4.02 -26.14
CA GLN A 174 -12.62 -3.05 -25.06
C GLN A 174 -13.31 -1.73 -25.40
N ASP A 175 -13.89 -1.08 -24.40
CA ASP A 175 -14.65 0.17 -24.50
C ASP A 175 -14.15 1.27 -23.55
N THR A 176 -13.19 0.95 -22.68
CA THR A 176 -12.61 1.88 -21.70
C THR A 176 -11.11 1.65 -21.51
N TRP A 177 -10.36 2.72 -21.21
CA TRP A 177 -8.93 2.66 -20.87
C TRP A 177 -8.69 2.54 -19.36
N LEU A 178 -9.76 2.51 -18.55
CA LEU A 178 -9.66 2.39 -17.12
C LEU A 178 -9.34 0.94 -16.72
N PHE A 179 -8.17 0.73 -16.14
CA PHE A 179 -7.78 -0.53 -15.52
C PHE A 179 -7.57 -0.31 -14.03
N THR A 180 -8.27 -1.07 -13.18
CA THR A 180 -8.11 -0.99 -11.72
C THR A 180 -7.87 -2.38 -11.14
N SER A 181 -7.07 -2.47 -10.08
CA SER A 181 -6.86 -3.73 -9.37
C SER A 181 -8.13 -4.15 -8.62
N PRO A 182 -8.71 -5.35 -8.89
CA PRO A 182 -9.92 -5.82 -8.20
C PRO A 182 -9.67 -6.10 -6.70
N ARG A 183 -8.41 -6.22 -6.28
CA ARG A 183 -8.03 -6.36 -4.86
C ARG A 183 -8.12 -5.04 -4.09
N SER A 184 -8.24 -3.91 -4.78
CA SER A 184 -8.22 -2.59 -4.18
C SER A 184 -9.46 -1.77 -4.51
N VAL A 185 -10.02 -1.93 -5.71
CA VAL A 185 -11.16 -1.16 -6.22
C VAL A 185 -12.31 -2.13 -6.51
N SER A 186 -13.48 -1.90 -5.92
CA SER A 186 -14.66 -2.73 -6.17
C SER A 186 -15.23 -2.50 -7.57
N PRO A 187 -16.05 -3.42 -8.13
CA PRO A 187 -16.72 -3.20 -9.42
C PRO A 187 -17.62 -1.94 -9.42
N SER A 188 -18.29 -1.65 -8.32
CA SER A 188 -19.12 -0.45 -8.18
C SER A 188 -18.28 0.83 -8.18
N GLU A 189 -17.16 0.83 -7.44
CA GLU A 189 -16.21 1.94 -7.43
C GLU A 189 -15.63 2.16 -8.83
N HIS A 190 -15.22 1.09 -9.51
CA HIS A 190 -14.73 1.13 -10.88
C HIS A 190 -15.74 1.76 -11.84
N ALA A 191 -17.02 1.35 -11.78
CA ALA A 191 -18.08 1.90 -12.63
C ALA A 191 -18.26 3.41 -12.41
N VAL A 192 -18.20 3.87 -11.15
CA VAL A 192 -18.24 5.31 -10.82
C VAL A 192 -17.04 6.04 -11.39
N ILE A 193 -15.82 5.50 -11.26
CA ILE A 193 -14.63 6.14 -11.83
C ILE A 193 -14.71 6.18 -13.36
N SER A 194 -15.17 5.10 -13.98
CA SER A 194 -15.29 4.97 -15.44
C SER A 194 -16.21 6.06 -16.03
N SER A 195 -17.35 6.35 -15.38
CA SER A 195 -18.26 7.40 -15.83
C SER A 195 -17.68 8.82 -15.74
N LEU A 196 -16.64 9.02 -14.93
CA LEU A 196 -15.97 10.32 -14.78
C LEU A 196 -14.83 10.55 -15.78
N ILE A 197 -14.33 9.50 -16.46
CA ILE A 197 -13.18 9.61 -17.36
C ILE A 197 -13.42 10.62 -18.49
N GLY A 198 -14.62 10.64 -19.08
CA GLY A 198 -14.97 11.61 -20.12
C GLY A 198 -14.91 13.06 -19.63
N VAL A 199 -15.40 13.32 -18.42
CA VAL A 199 -15.37 14.66 -17.80
C VAL A 199 -13.93 15.14 -17.59
N PHE A 200 -13.07 14.27 -17.07
CA PHE A 200 -11.65 14.59 -16.87
C PHE A 200 -10.90 14.78 -18.19
N THR A 201 -11.23 13.97 -19.20
CA THR A 201 -10.66 14.07 -20.54
C THR A 201 -10.99 15.43 -21.17
N ASN A 202 -12.26 15.84 -21.15
CA ASN A 202 -12.67 17.15 -21.65
C ASN A 202 -11.95 18.29 -20.89
N SER A 203 -11.87 18.18 -19.56
CA SER A 203 -11.14 19.18 -18.75
C SER A 203 -9.66 19.31 -19.12
N LEU A 204 -9.02 18.22 -19.53
CA LEU A 204 -7.63 18.23 -20.00
C LEU A 204 -7.53 18.84 -21.41
N LEU A 205 -8.41 18.45 -22.32
CA LEU A 205 -8.44 18.96 -23.70
C LEU A 205 -8.78 20.46 -23.78
N ASP A 206 -9.63 20.95 -22.88
CA ASP A 206 -10.00 22.36 -22.77
C ASP A 206 -8.92 23.21 -22.06
N SER A 207 -7.88 22.56 -21.52
CA SER A 207 -6.78 23.25 -20.83
C SER A 207 -5.70 23.72 -21.82
N ALA A 208 -4.83 24.63 -21.37
CA ALA A 208 -3.66 25.06 -22.15
C ALA A 208 -2.47 24.07 -22.11
N LEU A 209 -2.67 22.85 -21.55
CA LEU A 209 -1.60 21.86 -21.43
C LEU A 209 -1.32 21.19 -22.78
N VAL A 210 -0.05 21.15 -23.17
CA VAL A 210 0.38 20.42 -24.37
C VAL A 210 0.67 18.97 -24.00
N LEU A 211 -0.08 18.03 -24.60
CA LEU A 211 0.13 16.60 -24.40
C LEU A 211 1.26 16.10 -25.32
N PRO A 212 2.34 15.53 -24.77
CA PRO A 212 3.32 14.81 -25.58
C PRO A 212 2.68 13.57 -26.21
N GLY A 213 3.04 13.29 -27.47
CA GLY A 213 2.45 12.17 -28.22
C GLY A 213 3.00 10.80 -27.82
N LEU A 214 2.09 9.82 -27.70
CA LEU A 214 2.40 8.41 -27.54
C LEU A 214 1.91 7.61 -28.75
N ALA A 215 2.72 6.64 -29.19
CA ALA A 215 2.34 5.74 -30.29
C ALA A 215 1.47 4.57 -29.82
N LYS A 216 1.53 4.24 -28.53
CA LYS A 216 0.84 3.11 -27.88
C LYS A 216 0.20 3.58 -26.57
N PRO A 217 -0.91 2.98 -26.13
CA PRO A 217 -1.54 3.30 -24.85
C PRO A 217 -0.63 3.00 -23.67
N ILE A 218 -0.78 3.74 -22.59
CA ILE A 218 -0.18 3.42 -21.29
C ILE A 218 -1.13 2.56 -20.46
N ARG A 219 -0.59 1.54 -19.78
CA ARG A 219 -1.41 0.57 -19.04
C ARG A 219 -0.84 0.30 -17.65
N PRO A 220 -1.63 0.46 -16.56
CA PRO A 220 -1.15 0.19 -15.22
C PRO A 220 -1.15 -1.30 -14.87
N PHE A 221 -0.14 -1.70 -14.09
CA PHE A 221 0.04 -3.03 -13.48
C PHE A 221 0.43 -2.86 -12.01
N TRP A 222 0.18 -3.85 -11.15
CA TRP A 222 0.40 -3.70 -9.71
C TRP A 222 1.32 -4.77 -9.15
N ILE A 223 2.36 -4.33 -8.43
CA ILE A 223 3.30 -5.21 -7.73
C ILE A 223 3.38 -4.77 -6.26
N HIS A 224 3.39 -5.76 -5.37
CA HIS A 224 3.50 -5.58 -3.93
C HIS A 224 4.43 -6.67 -3.36
N PRO A 225 5.07 -6.51 -2.19
CA PRO A 225 5.96 -7.53 -1.62
C PRO A 225 5.32 -8.91 -1.38
N GLN A 226 3.99 -8.97 -1.36
CA GLN A 226 3.22 -10.23 -1.24
C GLN A 226 2.78 -10.80 -2.60
N SER A 227 3.22 -10.22 -3.72
CA SER A 227 2.99 -10.79 -5.04
C SER A 227 3.82 -12.07 -5.20
N THR A 228 3.17 -13.16 -5.61
CA THR A 228 3.83 -14.47 -5.81
C THR A 228 4.53 -14.58 -7.16
N SER A 229 4.20 -13.69 -8.10
CA SER A 229 4.83 -13.57 -9.41
C SER A 229 4.72 -12.13 -9.90
N PHE A 230 5.61 -11.76 -10.82
CA PHE A 230 5.56 -10.47 -11.51
C PHE A 230 4.94 -10.62 -12.90
N PRO A 231 4.20 -9.61 -13.40
CA PRO A 231 3.64 -9.63 -14.75
C PRO A 231 4.73 -9.81 -15.81
N SER A 232 4.63 -10.82 -16.66
CA SER A 232 5.52 -10.94 -17.82
C SER A 232 4.97 -10.13 -18.99
N PHE A 233 5.86 -9.40 -19.66
CA PHE A 233 5.54 -8.60 -20.84
C PHE A 233 6.26 -9.19 -22.06
N PRO A 234 5.57 -9.38 -23.20
CA PRO A 234 6.25 -9.66 -24.46
C PRO A 234 7.26 -8.57 -24.81
N THR A 235 8.32 -8.95 -25.54
CA THR A 235 9.35 -8.01 -26.03
C THR A 235 8.74 -6.86 -26.81
N GLU A 236 7.67 -7.12 -27.57
CA GLU A 236 6.86 -6.11 -28.22
C GLU A 236 5.46 -6.09 -27.60
N CYS A 237 5.22 -5.13 -26.71
CA CYS A 237 3.89 -4.85 -26.19
C CYS A 237 3.14 -3.86 -27.08
N ASP A 238 1.83 -4.01 -27.20
CA ASP A 238 0.93 -3.01 -27.81
C ASP A 238 0.61 -1.84 -26.87
N PHE A 239 1.32 -1.74 -25.74
CA PHE A 239 1.16 -0.72 -24.71
C PHE A 239 2.49 -0.45 -24.02
N TYR A 240 2.58 0.67 -23.31
CA TYR A 240 3.66 0.98 -22.37
C TYR A 240 3.22 0.60 -20.94
N PRO A 241 3.88 -0.37 -20.26
CA PRO A 241 3.55 -0.70 -18.88
C PRO A 241 3.89 0.42 -17.90
N ILE A 242 2.95 0.70 -17.00
CA ILE A 242 3.13 1.55 -15.82
C ILE A 242 3.03 0.62 -14.60
N ILE A 243 4.15 0.16 -14.08
CA ILE A 243 4.17 -0.72 -12.90
C ILE A 243 3.98 0.14 -11.66
N CYS A 244 2.77 0.10 -11.10
CA CYS A 244 2.43 0.65 -9.79
C CYS A 244 2.99 -0.24 -8.68
N LEU A 245 4.18 0.09 -8.20
CA LEU A 245 4.91 -0.64 -7.17
C LEU A 245 4.63 -0.04 -5.79
N SER A 246 3.93 -0.78 -4.94
CA SER A 246 3.86 -0.45 -3.50
C SER A 246 5.07 -1.06 -2.81
N ALA A 247 6.00 -0.24 -2.33
CA ALA A 247 7.31 -0.69 -1.84
C ALA A 247 7.21 -1.49 -0.52
N SER A 248 6.35 -1.05 0.40
CA SER A 248 6.27 -1.61 1.75
C SER A 248 5.34 -2.82 1.84
N ARG A 249 5.74 -3.84 2.59
CA ARG A 249 4.86 -4.98 2.89
C ARG A 249 3.73 -4.56 3.83
N LYS A 250 2.56 -5.13 3.62
CA LYS A 250 1.43 -5.00 4.54
C LYS A 250 1.72 -5.72 5.86
N VAL A 251 1.72 -4.97 6.96
CA VAL A 251 1.77 -5.51 8.32
C VAL A 251 0.33 -5.77 8.78
N GLY A 252 0.07 -6.94 9.40
CA GLY A 252 -1.26 -7.32 9.87
C GLY A 252 -1.71 -6.51 11.09
N GLU A 253 -3.03 -6.33 11.28
CA GLU A 253 -3.60 -5.55 12.39
C GLU A 253 -3.28 -6.13 13.78
N ARG A 254 -3.06 -7.45 13.85
CA ARG A 254 -2.71 -8.20 15.07
C ARG A 254 -1.26 -8.66 15.14
N ALA A 255 -0.44 -8.31 14.15
CA ALA A 255 0.98 -8.62 14.23
C ALA A 255 1.55 -7.80 15.39
N GLN A 256 1.86 -8.49 16.48
CA GLN A 256 2.83 -8.03 17.46
C GLN A 256 3.99 -7.45 16.66
N TRP A 257 4.33 -6.19 16.91
CA TRP A 257 5.18 -5.31 16.10
C TRP A 257 6.66 -5.73 16.07
N ILE A 258 6.86 -7.00 16.34
CA ILE A 258 8.10 -7.70 16.50
C ILE A 258 7.84 -9.07 15.86
N ASP A 259 8.08 -9.16 14.55
CA ASP A 259 8.55 -10.42 14.00
C ASP A 259 10.00 -10.56 14.50
N GLN A 260 10.14 -10.94 15.79
CA GLN A 260 11.44 -11.15 16.43
C GLN A 260 12.19 -12.27 15.71
N ASP A 261 11.44 -13.11 15.01
CA ASP A 261 11.85 -14.41 14.52
C ASP A 261 12.38 -14.35 13.08
N GLN A 262 11.92 -13.41 12.24
CA GLN A 262 12.51 -13.24 10.89
C GLN A 262 13.79 -12.38 10.85
N TRP A 263 13.99 -11.43 11.77
CA TRP A 263 15.16 -10.52 11.72
C TRP A 263 16.15 -10.63 12.88
N GLY A 264 15.78 -11.13 14.07
CA GLY A 264 16.71 -11.36 15.20
C GLY A 264 17.52 -10.14 15.68
N SER A 265 17.24 -8.93 15.18
CA SER A 265 18.17 -7.79 15.17
C SER A 265 17.75 -6.59 16.03
N GLY A 266 16.81 -6.78 16.97
CA GLY A 266 16.44 -5.75 17.95
C GLY A 266 15.73 -4.50 17.39
N TRP A 267 15.10 -4.61 16.22
CA TRP A 267 14.30 -3.53 15.59
C TRP A 267 13.01 -4.07 14.98
N GLY A 268 12.01 -3.19 14.84
CA GLY A 268 10.68 -3.54 14.34
C GLY A 268 10.40 -2.91 12.97
N TYR A 269 9.81 -3.68 12.06
CA TYR A 269 9.48 -3.20 10.72
C TYR A 269 8.26 -2.25 10.73
N VAL A 270 8.43 -1.07 10.13
CA VAL A 270 7.40 -0.06 9.93
C VAL A 270 6.95 -0.05 8.47
N GLN A 271 5.71 -0.48 8.20
CA GLN A 271 5.08 -0.35 6.89
C GLN A 271 4.97 1.14 6.51
N GLY A 272 5.40 1.49 5.29
CA GLY A 272 5.32 2.85 4.78
C GLY A 272 6.24 3.81 5.53
N ALA A 273 7.44 3.34 5.86
CA ALA A 273 8.40 4.08 6.68
C ALA A 273 8.83 5.44 6.10
N GLY A 274 8.76 5.63 4.77
CA GLY A 274 9.03 6.90 4.11
C GLY A 274 7.86 7.90 4.12
N ASP A 275 6.68 7.52 4.61
CA ASP A 275 5.50 8.39 4.69
C ASP A 275 5.49 9.23 5.99
N ASP A 276 4.82 10.39 5.95
CA ASP A 276 4.78 11.42 7.01
C ASP A 276 6.17 11.74 7.62
N GLU A 277 7.16 12.03 6.77
CA GLU A 277 8.53 12.37 7.18
C GLU A 277 8.60 13.51 8.21
N GLU A 278 7.66 14.46 8.16
CA GLU A 278 7.53 15.55 9.13
C GLU A 278 7.36 15.03 10.57
N GLY A 279 6.85 13.81 10.74
CA GLY A 279 6.57 13.19 12.03
C GLY A 279 7.73 12.41 12.65
N TRP A 280 8.81 12.11 11.91
CA TRP A 280 9.89 11.22 12.37
C TRP A 280 11.30 11.57 11.87
N ALA A 281 11.45 12.24 10.72
CA ALA A 281 12.72 12.34 10.01
C ALA A 281 13.70 13.34 10.63
N LYS A 282 13.23 14.26 11.49
CA LYS A 282 14.07 15.21 12.25
C LYS A 282 15.08 15.98 11.37
N GLY A 283 14.68 16.36 10.16
CA GLY A 283 15.53 17.10 9.22
C GLY A 283 16.28 16.23 8.21
N LEU A 284 16.27 14.90 8.36
CA LEU A 284 16.73 13.98 7.34
C LEU A 284 15.79 14.03 6.13
N THR A 285 16.35 14.17 4.93
CA THR A 285 15.60 14.10 3.66
C THR A 285 15.97 12.82 2.89
N PRO A 286 15.17 12.40 1.89
CA PRO A 286 15.54 11.29 1.01
C PRO A 286 16.93 11.46 0.39
N GLU A 287 17.28 12.66 -0.09
CA GLU A 287 18.57 12.93 -0.71
C GLU A 287 19.73 12.74 0.27
N LEU A 288 19.56 13.20 1.51
CA LEU A 288 20.54 12.99 2.57
C LEU A 288 20.66 11.51 2.96
N TYR A 289 19.53 10.81 3.09
CA TYR A 289 19.53 9.37 3.33
C TYR A 289 20.32 8.63 2.26
N TRP A 290 20.03 8.87 0.98
CA TRP A 290 20.73 8.20 -0.12
C TRP A 290 22.22 8.55 -0.18
N ARG A 291 22.59 9.81 0.08
CA ARG A 291 23.98 10.24 0.15
C ARG A 291 24.75 9.53 1.27
N HIS A 292 24.11 9.29 2.41
CA HIS A 292 24.72 8.70 3.60
C HIS A 292 24.29 7.25 3.87
N LYS A 293 23.67 6.59 2.88
CA LYS A 293 23.03 5.27 3.05
C LYS A 293 23.96 4.24 3.67
N ALA A 294 25.18 4.13 3.16
CA ALA A 294 26.16 3.16 3.66
C ALA A 294 26.53 3.36 5.15
N GLN A 295 26.52 4.61 5.64
CA GLN A 295 26.77 4.93 7.04
C GLN A 295 25.53 4.66 7.89
N LEU A 296 24.36 5.13 7.45
CA LEU A 296 23.09 4.93 8.14
C LEU A 296 22.71 3.44 8.26
N ASP A 297 22.97 2.65 7.22
CA ASP A 297 22.74 1.20 7.20
C ASP A 297 23.70 0.44 8.11
N LYS A 298 24.87 0.98 8.48
CA LYS A 298 25.79 0.32 9.41
C LYS A 298 25.71 0.87 10.83
N CYS A 299 25.05 2.02 11.00
CA CYS A 299 24.93 2.68 12.28
C CYS A 299 24.16 1.83 13.28
N ALA A 300 24.67 1.70 14.50
CA ALA A 300 23.94 1.15 15.63
C ALA A 300 22.89 2.16 16.14
N ARG A 301 21.82 1.68 16.77
CA ARG A 301 20.74 2.53 17.27
C ARG A 301 21.22 3.61 18.25
N ALA A 302 22.18 3.26 19.11
CA ALA A 302 22.77 4.16 20.11
C ALA A 302 23.59 5.30 19.50
N ASP A 303 24.12 5.12 18.29
CA ASP A 303 24.99 6.09 17.62
C ASP A 303 24.24 6.95 16.60
N LEU A 304 22.99 6.63 16.29
CA LEU A 304 22.21 7.33 15.26
C LEU A 304 21.99 8.81 15.60
N SER A 305 21.88 9.15 16.89
CA SER A 305 21.75 10.54 17.34
C SER A 305 23.00 11.38 17.09
N LYS A 306 24.17 10.75 16.88
CA LYS A 306 25.43 11.44 16.57
C LYS A 306 25.58 11.74 15.07
N LEU A 307 24.76 11.12 14.22
CA LEU A 307 24.76 11.27 12.77
C LEU A 307 23.63 12.18 12.26
N MET A 308 22.71 12.57 13.14
CA MET A 308 21.59 13.49 12.86
C MET A 308 21.90 14.89 13.36
#